data_AF-A0A2N6FMZ3-F1
#
_entry.id   AF-A0A2N6FMZ3-F1
#
_cell.length_a   1.000
_cell.length_b   1.000
_cell.length_c   1.000
_cell.angle_alpha   90.00
_cell.angle_beta   90.00
_cell.angle_gamma   90.00
#
_symmetry.space_group_name_H-M   'P 1'
#
loop_
_entity.id
_entity.type
_entity.pdbx_description
1 polymer ?
#
loop_
_entity_poly.entity_id
_entity_poly.type
_entity_poly.pdbx_seq_one_letter_code
_entity_poly.pdbx_strand_id
1 'polypeptide(L)'
;MKKYLFGFSVAALLILGGCTAKNENIVSTSNNGTMTNGEKITSLDHKDILTETTIHDAVRINDLKLVQFFIDEKINLNEKDRFGYTPLHLASRFNHFDIAKKLVESGASVNSTDKYGDTPLIDATRNGYTNMSKLLICNGATRDVLDKYEMSPLHYASKTNDVKIAQLLRSTNVQAECSDKVATEETPALVEETFYNLITIDDYNVINDNTPQICGNILDDTVKQVQLSLDAGQTVTDAKISDNRWCADLTEKVENGDYTASAMAINAANQRGKATDLLTIHVLNDLFNALNKEFGPDFADWNAELDEDTLTFRFKNPALMFARGSKKIQAQYKEILNNFFPRYINILKDYESEIVNVHVEGHTSSRYRTAPTAEEKFEKNRILSQKRADTVLKYMKGINDPSVSDNKLFINKAFVANGKSSSQLVLNEDGSENIELSRRVEFRIDTDPNK
;
A
#
# COMPACT_ATOMS: atom_id res chain seq x y z
N MET A 1 1.66 28.82 -25.62
CA MET A 1 0.23 29.22 -25.61
C MET A 1 -0.61 28.02 -25.16
N LYS A 2 -1.27 28.14 -23.99
CA LYS A 2 -2.48 27.42 -23.48
C LYS A 2 -2.47 25.87 -23.50
N LYS A 3 -2.97 25.10 -22.53
CA LYS A 3 -3.53 25.23 -21.17
C LYS A 3 -3.74 23.75 -20.76
N TYR A 4 -3.24 23.26 -19.63
CA TYR A 4 -3.74 22.03 -19.01
C TYR A 4 -3.99 22.32 -17.52
N LEU A 5 -5.27 22.35 -17.15
CA LEU A 5 -5.80 22.25 -15.80
C LEU A 5 -6.63 20.96 -15.81
N PHE A 6 -6.24 19.96 -15.02
CA PHE A 6 -7.13 18.88 -14.64
C PHE A 6 -7.49 19.09 -13.17
N GLY A 7 -8.73 19.52 -12.94
CA GLY A 7 -9.42 19.33 -11.68
C GLY A 7 -10.14 17.98 -11.75
N PHE A 8 -9.92 17.11 -10.77
CA PHE A 8 -10.72 15.91 -10.60
C PHE A 8 -11.93 16.25 -9.70
N SER A 9 -13.11 16.14 -10.30
CA SER A 9 -14.40 16.23 -9.62
C SER A 9 -14.73 14.89 -8.97
N VAL A 10 -15.10 14.94 -7.70
CA VAL A 10 -15.71 13.85 -6.93
C VAL A 10 -17.07 13.51 -7.55
N ALA A 11 -17.11 12.50 -8.44
CA ALA A 11 -18.35 11.97 -9.00
C ALA A 11 -18.12 10.59 -9.66
N ALA A 12 -17.65 9.60 -8.90
CA ALA A 12 -17.66 8.22 -9.36
C ALA A 12 -17.54 7.24 -8.18
N LEU A 13 -18.62 7.04 -7.42
CA LEU A 13 -18.85 5.76 -6.71
C LEU A 13 -20.33 5.65 -6.28
N LEU A 14 -21.24 5.67 -7.25
CA LEU A 14 -22.67 5.39 -7.04
C LEU A 14 -23.18 4.42 -8.11
N ILE A 15 -22.61 3.22 -8.22
CA ILE A 15 -23.31 2.08 -8.82
C ILE A 15 -22.83 0.78 -8.15
N LEU A 16 -23.64 0.25 -7.23
CA LEU A 16 -24.02 -1.17 -7.16
C LEU A 16 -25.09 -1.34 -6.06
N GLY A 17 -26.33 -1.58 -6.47
CA GLY A 17 -27.42 -2.04 -5.60
C GLY A 17 -28.47 -0.97 -5.25
N GLY A 18 -29.54 -0.92 -6.05
CA GLY A 18 -30.62 0.06 -5.92
C GLY A 18 -31.29 0.11 -4.54
N CYS A 19 -31.70 1.32 -4.15
CA CYS A 19 -32.57 1.58 -3.01
C CYS A 19 -33.62 2.61 -3.43
N THR A 20 -34.79 2.14 -3.83
CA THR A 20 -36.02 2.93 -3.75
C THR A 20 -36.51 2.87 -2.31
N ALA A 21 -36.52 4.00 -1.62
CA ALA A 21 -37.11 4.12 -0.29
C ALA A 21 -38.64 4.19 -0.39
N LYS A 22 -39.32 3.25 0.29
CA LYS A 22 -40.70 3.40 0.76
C LYS A 22 -40.85 2.61 2.06
N ASN A 23 -40.95 3.31 3.19
CA ASN A 23 -42.11 3.23 4.07
C ASN A 23 -41.95 4.10 5.33
N GLU A 24 -42.82 5.11 5.39
CA GLU A 24 -43.73 5.47 6.50
C GLU A 24 -43.38 5.01 7.94
N ASN A 25 -42.93 5.95 8.78
CA ASN A 25 -43.74 6.52 9.87
C ASN A 25 -42.99 7.59 10.69
N ILE A 26 -43.47 8.85 10.59
CA ILE A 26 -43.69 9.88 11.64
C ILE A 26 -42.41 10.40 12.37
N VAL A 27 -42.03 11.68 12.32
CA VAL A 27 -42.71 12.86 12.89
C VAL A 27 -42.54 14.12 12.01
N SER A 28 -43.65 14.83 11.83
CA SER A 28 -43.82 16.10 11.11
C SER A 28 -43.10 17.29 11.74
N THR A 29 -42.45 18.14 10.93
CA THR A 29 -42.64 19.61 10.94
C THR A 29 -42.15 20.26 9.64
N SER A 30 -43.10 20.80 8.87
CA SER A 30 -43.10 22.03 8.06
C SER A 30 -41.78 22.57 7.45
N ASN A 31 -41.66 22.54 6.12
CA ASN A 31 -41.82 23.75 5.27
C ASN A 31 -41.80 23.43 3.77
N ASN A 32 -42.79 23.97 3.06
CA ASN A 32 -42.89 23.96 1.60
C ASN A 32 -41.85 24.89 0.97
N GLY A 33 -41.12 24.42 -0.04
CA GLY A 33 -40.27 25.26 -0.90
C GLY A 33 -39.93 24.56 -2.22
N THR A 34 -40.49 25.07 -3.32
CA THR A 34 -40.25 24.61 -4.68
C THR A 34 -38.82 24.91 -5.15
N MET A 35 -38.11 23.90 -5.66
CA MET A 35 -36.76 24.04 -6.23
C MET A 35 -36.82 24.68 -7.62
N THR A 36 -36.27 25.89 -7.77
CA THR A 36 -35.90 26.46 -9.08
C THR A 36 -34.40 26.33 -9.32
N ASN A 37 -34.04 25.96 -10.55
CA ASN A 37 -32.67 25.79 -11.02
C ASN A 37 -31.87 27.09 -10.89
N GLY A 38 -30.75 27.08 -10.16
CA GLY A 38 -29.69 28.08 -10.31
C GLY A 38 -29.20 28.85 -9.08
N GLU A 39 -29.35 28.34 -7.85
CA GLU A 39 -28.71 28.97 -6.68
C GLU A 39 -27.43 28.23 -6.27
N LYS A 40 -26.36 29.03 -6.14
CA LYS A 40 -25.04 28.64 -5.65
C LYS A 40 -25.20 28.32 -4.16
N ILE A 41 -25.11 27.04 -3.78
CA ILE A 41 -25.26 26.61 -2.39
C ILE A 41 -24.06 27.14 -1.59
N THR A 42 -24.20 28.32 -1.00
CA THR A 42 -23.35 28.80 0.09
C THR A 42 -24.00 28.36 1.40
N SER A 43 -23.26 27.56 2.17
CA SER A 43 -23.60 26.96 3.47
C SER A 43 -24.87 26.10 3.50
N LEU A 44 -24.69 24.78 3.41
CA LEU A 44 -25.65 23.83 3.99
C LEU A 44 -25.41 23.82 5.50
N ASP A 45 -26.42 24.18 6.27
CA ASP A 45 -26.39 24.13 7.73
C ASP A 45 -26.23 22.66 8.17
N HIS A 46 -25.35 22.40 9.14
CA HIS A 46 -24.96 21.04 9.58
C HIS A 46 -26.13 20.17 10.07
N LYS A 47 -27.30 20.78 10.29
CA LYS A 47 -28.50 20.12 10.82
C LYS A 47 -29.34 19.36 9.79
N ASP A 48 -29.27 19.73 8.50
CA ASP A 48 -30.15 19.16 7.47
C ASP A 48 -29.61 17.86 6.83
N ILE A 49 -28.30 17.61 6.90
CA ILE A 49 -27.67 16.35 6.41
C ILE A 49 -27.92 15.18 7.39
N LEU A 50 -28.25 15.50 8.65
CA LEU A 50 -28.32 14.54 9.76
C LEU A 50 -29.67 13.80 9.88
N THR A 51 -30.67 14.16 9.08
CA THR A 51 -32.01 13.53 9.18
C THR A 51 -32.14 12.22 8.40
N GLU A 52 -31.27 11.96 7.42
CA GLU A 52 -31.29 10.75 6.58
C GLU A 52 -30.05 9.85 6.72
N THR A 53 -28.93 10.36 7.27
CA THR A 53 -27.67 9.62 7.35
C THR A 53 -27.65 8.72 8.58
N THR A 54 -27.40 7.41 8.40
CA THR A 54 -27.29 6.46 9.51
C THR A 54 -25.83 6.25 9.93
N ILE A 55 -25.60 5.75 11.15
CA ILE A 55 -24.24 5.32 11.56
C ILE A 55 -23.68 4.24 10.62
N HIS A 56 -24.51 3.37 10.04
CA HIS A 56 -24.06 2.38 9.06
C HIS A 56 -23.49 3.05 7.81
N ASP A 57 -24.08 4.15 7.36
CA ASP A 57 -23.59 4.90 6.20
C ASP A 57 -22.28 5.62 6.53
N ALA A 58 -22.18 6.22 7.72
CA ALA A 58 -20.94 6.80 8.23
C ALA A 58 -19.80 5.78 8.28
N VAL A 59 -20.08 4.56 8.77
CA VAL A 59 -19.09 3.46 8.76
C VAL A 59 -18.73 3.05 7.34
N ARG A 60 -19.69 2.94 6.40
CA ARG A 60 -19.39 2.54 5.00
C ARG A 60 -18.45 3.49 4.28
N ILE A 61 -18.55 4.79 4.55
CA ILE A 61 -17.70 5.81 3.94
C ILE A 61 -16.43 6.11 4.74
N ASN A 62 -16.17 5.36 5.82
CA ASN A 62 -15.04 5.53 6.73
C ASN A 62 -14.98 6.92 7.40
N ASP A 63 -16.12 7.54 7.73
CA ASP A 63 -16.16 8.85 8.39
C ASP A 63 -16.14 8.71 9.92
N LEU A 64 -14.94 8.63 10.49
CA LEU A 64 -14.75 8.50 11.95
C LEU A 64 -15.36 9.67 12.73
N LYS A 65 -15.36 10.90 12.17
CA LYS A 65 -15.92 12.08 12.86
C LYS A 65 -17.43 11.97 12.97
N LEU A 66 -18.09 11.53 11.90
CA LEU A 66 -19.53 11.31 11.91
C LEU A 66 -19.91 10.10 12.79
N VAL A 67 -19.10 9.04 12.80
CA VAL A 67 -19.28 7.93 13.77
C VAL A 67 -19.12 8.41 15.21
N GLN A 68 -18.13 9.25 15.49
CA GLN A 68 -17.92 9.84 16.82
C GLN A 68 -19.13 10.69 17.23
N PHE A 69 -19.64 11.52 16.32
CA PHE A 69 -20.87 12.29 16.56
C PHE A 69 -22.04 11.37 16.94
N PHE A 70 -22.27 10.28 16.21
CA PHE A 70 -23.32 9.32 16.55
C PHE A 70 -23.12 8.64 17.91
N ILE A 71 -21.87 8.29 18.26
CA ILE A 71 -21.53 7.74 19.58
C ILE A 71 -21.83 8.75 20.69
N ASP A 72 -21.50 10.03 20.47
CA ASP A 72 -21.74 11.11 21.43
C ASP A 72 -23.24 11.38 21.63
N GLU A 73 -24.03 11.22 20.57
CA GLU A 73 -25.51 11.22 20.62
C GLU A 73 -26.10 9.93 21.24
N LYS A 74 -25.24 9.01 21.72
CA LYS A 74 -25.61 7.77 22.43
C LYS A 74 -26.59 6.89 21.68
N ILE A 75 -26.46 6.84 20.35
CA ILE A 75 -27.30 5.94 19.55
C ILE A 75 -27.01 4.47 19.87
N ASN A 76 -27.90 3.58 19.47
CA ASN A 76 -27.69 2.14 19.64
C ASN A 76 -26.64 1.60 18.65
N LEU A 77 -25.40 1.40 19.12
CA LEU A 77 -24.29 0.84 18.31
C LEU A 77 -24.48 -0.61 17.89
N ASN A 78 -25.54 -1.27 18.35
CA ASN A 78 -25.89 -2.65 17.99
C ASN A 78 -27.10 -2.72 17.07
N GLU A 79 -27.61 -1.58 16.59
CA GLU A 79 -28.67 -1.55 15.60
C GLU A 79 -28.21 -2.25 14.31
N LYS A 80 -29.10 -3.07 13.76
CA LYS A 80 -28.83 -3.87 12.56
C LYS A 80 -29.50 -3.22 11.36
N ASP A 81 -28.76 -3.11 10.27
CA ASP A 81 -29.33 -2.69 9.00
C ASP A 81 -30.25 -3.78 8.39
N ARG A 82 -30.79 -3.51 7.20
CA ARG A 82 -31.68 -4.44 6.49
C ARG A 82 -31.05 -5.81 6.17
N PHE A 83 -29.73 -5.94 6.21
CA PHE A 83 -28.99 -7.19 5.99
C PHE A 83 -28.54 -7.84 7.30
N GLY A 84 -28.82 -7.23 8.45
CA GLY A 84 -28.43 -7.73 9.76
C GLY A 84 -27.08 -7.20 10.25
N TYR A 85 -26.41 -6.32 9.50
CA TYR A 85 -25.09 -5.82 9.89
C TYR A 85 -25.22 -4.77 11.00
N THR A 86 -24.44 -4.92 12.05
CA THR A 86 -24.16 -3.82 12.98
C THR A 86 -23.07 -2.91 12.39
N PRO A 87 -22.89 -1.68 12.91
CA PRO A 87 -21.74 -0.84 12.55
C PRO A 87 -20.41 -1.59 12.66
N LEU A 88 -20.23 -2.42 13.69
CA LEU A 88 -19.00 -3.19 13.89
C LEU A 88 -18.80 -4.29 12.83
N HIS A 89 -19.87 -4.88 12.28
CA HIS A 89 -19.74 -5.80 11.13
C HIS A 89 -19.18 -5.07 9.91
N LEU A 90 -19.75 -3.90 9.59
CA LEU A 90 -19.31 -3.10 8.44
C LEU A 90 -17.86 -2.65 8.61
N ALA A 91 -17.50 -2.17 9.80
CA ALA A 91 -16.12 -1.77 10.11
C ALA A 91 -15.15 -2.95 9.97
N SER A 92 -15.53 -4.14 10.45
CA SER A 92 -14.71 -5.34 10.35
C SER A 92 -14.58 -5.86 8.91
N ARG A 93 -15.64 -5.77 8.12
CA ARG A 93 -15.69 -6.22 6.72
C ARG A 93 -14.92 -5.30 5.77
N PHE A 94 -14.92 -4.00 6.02
CA PHE A 94 -14.18 -3.02 5.21
C PHE A 94 -12.81 -2.65 5.79
N ASN A 95 -12.40 -3.28 6.89
CA ASN A 95 -11.14 -3.02 7.60
C ASN A 95 -10.99 -1.57 8.09
N HIS A 96 -12.08 -0.92 8.49
CA HIS A 96 -12.04 0.42 9.10
C HIS A 96 -11.64 0.29 10.58
N PHE A 97 -10.35 0.09 10.82
CA PHE A 97 -9.80 -0.30 12.11
C PHE A 97 -10.11 0.69 13.23
N ASP A 98 -9.91 2.00 13.01
CA ASP A 98 -10.15 3.01 14.05
C ASP A 98 -11.62 3.15 14.40
N ILE A 99 -12.51 3.02 13.40
CA ILE A 99 -13.95 2.96 13.61
C ILE A 99 -14.31 1.71 14.42
N ALA A 100 -13.76 0.54 14.09
CA ALA A 100 -14.02 -0.69 14.84
C ALA A 100 -13.53 -0.57 16.29
N LYS A 101 -12.32 -0.04 16.50
CA LYS A 101 -11.74 0.22 17.83
C LYS A 101 -12.66 1.15 18.62
N LYS A 102 -13.06 2.27 18.03
CA LYS A 102 -13.96 3.24 18.68
C LYS A 102 -15.31 2.64 19.04
N LEU A 103 -15.90 1.86 18.13
CA LEU A 103 -17.17 1.17 18.36
C LEU A 103 -17.05 0.19 19.53
N VAL A 104 -15.97 -0.61 19.58
CA VAL A 104 -15.71 -1.58 20.66
C VAL A 104 -15.49 -0.88 22.00
N GLU A 105 -14.67 0.17 22.04
CA GLU A 105 -14.45 1.02 23.22
C GLU A 105 -15.75 1.66 23.72
N SER A 106 -16.65 1.97 22.80
CA SER A 106 -17.96 2.57 23.10
C SER A 106 -19.05 1.53 23.38
N GLY A 107 -18.69 0.25 23.53
CA GLY A 107 -19.59 -0.82 23.96
C GLY A 107 -20.38 -1.50 22.84
N ALA A 108 -19.94 -1.42 21.59
CA ALA A 108 -20.50 -2.24 20.51
C ALA A 108 -20.25 -3.74 20.80
N SER A 109 -21.28 -4.56 20.58
CA SER A 109 -21.21 -6.00 20.80
C SER A 109 -20.35 -6.67 19.74
N VAL A 110 -19.17 -7.15 20.17
CA VAL A 110 -18.19 -7.90 19.36
C VAL A 110 -18.70 -9.24 18.85
N ASN A 111 -19.75 -9.79 19.48
CA ASN A 111 -20.30 -11.13 19.21
C ASN A 111 -21.68 -11.08 18.54
N SER A 112 -22.13 -9.92 18.07
CA SER A 112 -23.37 -9.82 17.29
C SER A 112 -23.29 -10.68 16.04
N THR A 113 -24.40 -11.31 15.66
CA THR A 113 -24.50 -12.08 14.42
C THR A 113 -25.38 -11.38 13.39
N ASP A 114 -25.00 -11.42 12.11
CA ASP A 114 -25.82 -10.92 11.00
C ASP A 114 -26.87 -11.95 10.52
N LYS A 115 -27.52 -11.70 9.37
CA LYS A 115 -28.50 -12.64 8.79
C LYS A 115 -27.86 -13.90 8.21
N TYR A 116 -26.55 -13.96 8.03
CA TYR A 116 -25.78 -15.10 7.54
C TYR A 116 -25.13 -15.90 8.68
N GLY A 117 -25.30 -15.46 9.92
CA GLY A 117 -24.65 -16.07 11.09
C GLY A 117 -23.20 -15.62 11.27
N ASP A 118 -22.74 -14.66 10.47
CA ASP A 118 -21.40 -14.11 10.58
C ASP A 118 -21.32 -13.21 11.81
N THR A 119 -20.21 -13.28 12.52
CA THR A 119 -19.80 -12.29 13.51
C THR A 119 -18.80 -11.31 12.89
N PRO A 120 -18.54 -10.15 13.51
CA PRO A 120 -17.45 -9.27 13.11
C PRO A 120 -16.10 -10.00 12.94
N LEU A 121 -15.81 -11.00 13.80
CA LEU A 121 -14.60 -11.80 13.71
C LEU A 121 -14.58 -12.72 12.47
N ILE A 122 -15.72 -13.31 12.10
CA ILE A 122 -15.84 -14.06 10.84
C ILE A 122 -15.61 -13.14 9.64
N ASP A 123 -16.19 -11.94 9.64
CA ASP A 123 -15.96 -10.95 8.58
C ASP A 123 -14.48 -10.57 8.45
N ALA A 124 -13.80 -10.30 9.57
CA ALA A 124 -12.38 -9.94 9.57
C ALA A 124 -11.48 -11.10 9.10
N THR A 125 -11.70 -12.32 9.62
CA THR A 125 -10.88 -13.50 9.29
C THR A 125 -11.11 -14.00 7.87
N ARG A 126 -12.35 -13.93 7.35
CA ARG A 126 -12.68 -14.27 5.96
C ARG A 126 -11.92 -13.41 4.95
N ASN A 127 -11.66 -12.16 5.28
CA ASN A 127 -10.94 -11.21 4.43
C ASN A 127 -9.44 -11.12 4.75
N GLY A 128 -8.94 -11.88 5.74
CA GLY A 128 -7.51 -11.90 6.09
C GLY A 128 -7.03 -10.68 6.86
N TYR A 129 -7.91 -9.94 7.54
CA TYR A 129 -7.54 -8.76 8.31
C TYR A 129 -7.03 -9.16 9.70
N THR A 130 -5.74 -9.48 9.79
CA THR A 130 -5.09 -9.99 11.01
C THR A 130 -5.26 -9.03 12.19
N ASN A 131 -5.01 -7.73 11.99
CA ASN A 131 -5.09 -6.73 13.07
C ASN A 131 -6.52 -6.52 13.58
N MET A 132 -7.49 -6.40 12.66
CA MET A 132 -8.91 -6.34 13.00
C MET A 132 -9.35 -7.59 13.78
N SER A 133 -8.92 -8.77 13.31
CA SER A 133 -9.23 -10.03 13.99
C SER A 133 -8.61 -10.10 15.39
N LYS A 134 -7.37 -9.60 15.56
CA LYS A 134 -6.70 -9.48 16.86
C LYS A 134 -7.47 -8.52 17.78
N LEU A 135 -7.85 -7.34 17.31
CA LEU A 135 -8.65 -6.37 18.07
C LEU A 135 -9.93 -7.02 18.60
N LEU A 136 -10.67 -7.72 17.74
CA LEU A 136 -11.92 -8.38 18.11
C LEU A 136 -11.69 -9.51 19.12
N ILE A 137 -10.70 -10.39 18.90
CA ILE A 137 -10.36 -11.48 19.81
C ILE A 137 -9.95 -10.96 21.19
N CYS A 138 -9.13 -9.91 21.21
CA CYS A 138 -8.66 -9.29 22.46
C CYS A 138 -9.78 -8.59 23.24
N ASN A 139 -10.84 -8.18 22.55
CA ASN A 139 -12.04 -7.61 23.16
C ASN A 139 -13.16 -8.65 23.34
N GLY A 140 -12.82 -9.94 23.39
CA GLY A 140 -13.75 -10.99 23.79
C GLY A 140 -14.62 -11.57 22.68
N ALA A 141 -14.22 -11.43 21.42
CA ALA A 141 -14.88 -12.15 20.33
C ALA A 141 -14.74 -13.67 20.52
N THR A 142 -15.86 -14.38 20.40
CA THR A 142 -15.93 -15.84 20.51
C THR A 142 -15.25 -16.46 19.29
N ARG A 143 -14.27 -17.35 19.53
CA ARG A 143 -13.31 -17.81 18.50
C ARG A 143 -13.76 -19.06 17.74
N ASP A 144 -14.69 -19.80 18.31
CA ASP A 144 -15.24 -21.07 17.82
C ASP A 144 -16.68 -20.94 17.30
N VAL A 145 -17.10 -19.72 16.96
CA VAL A 145 -18.38 -19.46 16.30
C VAL A 145 -18.43 -20.11 14.91
N LEU A 146 -19.63 -20.51 14.50
CA LEU A 146 -19.92 -21.06 13.18
C LEU A 146 -20.93 -20.16 12.47
N ASP A 147 -20.66 -19.84 11.20
CA ASP A 147 -21.67 -19.23 10.33
C ASP A 147 -22.70 -20.26 9.85
N LYS A 148 -23.66 -19.84 9.02
CA LYS A 148 -24.67 -20.73 8.43
C LYS A 148 -24.11 -21.82 7.51
N TYR A 149 -22.85 -21.72 7.10
CA TYR A 149 -22.16 -22.72 6.29
C TYR A 149 -21.27 -23.63 7.13
N GLU A 150 -21.41 -23.60 8.46
CA GLU A 150 -20.58 -24.35 9.42
C GLU A 150 -19.09 -23.97 9.34
N MET A 151 -18.79 -22.76 8.87
CA MET A 151 -17.44 -22.23 8.77
C MET A 151 -17.08 -21.43 10.01
N SER A 152 -15.88 -21.65 10.53
CA SER A 152 -15.36 -20.98 11.72
C SER A 152 -14.30 -19.95 11.32
N PRO A 153 -13.97 -18.99 12.21
CA PRO A 153 -12.83 -18.09 11.99
C PRO A 153 -11.54 -18.84 11.61
N LEU A 154 -11.31 -20.03 12.19
CA LEU A 154 -10.13 -20.86 11.89
C LEU A 154 -10.18 -21.48 10.50
N HIS A 155 -11.35 -21.89 10.00
CA HIS A 155 -11.50 -22.36 8.63
C HIS A 155 -11.15 -21.25 7.63
N TYR A 156 -11.59 -20.02 7.91
CA TYR A 156 -11.28 -18.86 7.09
C TYR A 156 -9.80 -18.47 7.14
N ALA A 157 -9.20 -18.43 8.33
CA ALA A 157 -7.76 -18.24 8.51
C ALA A 157 -6.91 -19.23 7.70
N SER A 158 -7.36 -20.49 7.65
CA SER A 158 -6.68 -21.53 6.85
C SER A 158 -6.80 -21.27 5.35
N LYS A 159 -7.94 -20.75 4.87
CA LYS A 159 -8.17 -20.43 3.45
C LYS A 159 -7.36 -19.21 3.01
N THR A 160 -7.16 -18.23 3.88
CA THR A 160 -6.36 -17.03 3.62
C THR A 160 -4.86 -17.23 3.87
N ASN A 161 -4.45 -18.41 4.34
CA ASN A 161 -3.07 -18.71 4.75
C ASN A 161 -2.53 -17.75 5.82
N ASP A 162 -3.41 -17.20 6.67
CA ASP A 162 -3.03 -16.31 7.77
C ASP A 162 -2.62 -17.15 8.99
N VAL A 163 -1.34 -17.52 9.03
CA VAL A 163 -0.75 -18.34 10.09
C VAL A 163 -0.82 -17.63 11.44
N LYS A 164 -0.66 -16.29 11.47
CA LYS A 164 -0.66 -15.51 12.70
C LYS A 164 -2.04 -15.55 13.36
N ILE A 165 -3.12 -15.32 12.59
CA ILE A 165 -4.47 -15.39 13.16
C ILE A 165 -4.88 -16.83 13.50
N ALA A 166 -4.45 -17.83 12.73
CA ALA A 166 -4.70 -19.23 13.06
C ALA A 166 -4.05 -19.64 14.39
N GLN A 167 -2.84 -19.14 14.68
CA GLN A 167 -2.18 -19.31 15.97
C GLN A 167 -2.95 -18.60 17.09
N LEU A 168 -3.33 -17.33 16.88
CA LEU A 168 -4.10 -16.57 17.87
C LEU A 168 -5.48 -17.19 18.15
N LEU A 169 -6.15 -17.74 17.14
CA LEU A 169 -7.43 -18.47 17.26
C LEU A 169 -7.31 -19.83 17.97
N ARG A 170 -6.11 -20.40 18.08
CA ARG A 170 -5.83 -21.64 18.83
C ARG A 170 -5.16 -21.42 20.19
N SER A 171 -4.61 -20.23 20.45
CA SER A 171 -3.95 -19.90 21.72
C SER A 171 -4.84 -20.19 22.94
N THR A 172 -4.29 -20.85 23.95
CA THR A 172 -4.96 -21.06 25.24
C THR A 172 -4.80 -19.85 26.18
N ASN A 173 -3.87 -18.95 25.87
CA ASN A 173 -3.59 -17.73 26.63
C ASN A 173 -3.71 -16.50 25.72
N VAL A 174 -4.93 -16.26 25.24
CA VAL A 174 -5.23 -15.12 24.35
C VAL A 174 -4.83 -13.79 24.99
N GLN A 175 -5.02 -13.63 26.30
CA GLN A 175 -4.69 -12.38 27.00
C GLN A 175 -3.20 -12.04 26.99
N ALA A 176 -2.31 -13.03 26.98
CA ALA A 176 -0.87 -12.80 26.81
C ALA A 176 -0.49 -12.32 25.40
N GLU A 177 -1.30 -12.65 24.39
CA GLU A 177 -1.14 -12.17 23.01
C GLU A 177 -1.79 -10.79 22.79
N CYS A 178 -2.67 -10.40 23.72
CA CYS A 178 -3.40 -9.13 23.76
C CYS A 178 -2.73 -8.07 24.65
N SER A 179 -1.64 -8.43 25.31
CA SER A 179 -0.80 -7.50 26.06
C SER A 179 0.38 -7.11 25.18
N ASP A 180 0.38 -5.87 24.71
CA ASP A 180 1.65 -5.21 24.38
C ASP A 180 2.52 -5.29 25.64
N LYS A 181 3.74 -5.81 25.51
CA LYS A 181 4.68 -5.95 26.63
C LYS A 181 4.97 -4.57 27.24
N VAL A 182 4.22 -4.21 28.27
CA VAL A 182 4.65 -3.24 29.27
C VAL A 182 5.65 -3.98 30.15
N ALA A 183 6.93 -3.64 30.04
CA ALA A 183 7.91 -4.00 31.04
C ALA A 183 7.47 -3.36 32.37
N THR A 184 6.94 -4.18 33.28
CA THR A 184 6.62 -3.77 34.64
C THR A 184 7.91 -3.74 35.45
N GLU A 185 8.48 -2.56 35.66
CA GLU A 185 9.25 -2.32 36.88
C GLU A 185 8.29 -2.12 38.05
N GLU A 186 8.68 -2.67 39.20
CA GLU A 186 7.86 -2.85 40.39
C GLU A 186 7.28 -1.52 40.91
N THR A 187 5.99 -1.56 41.23
CA THR A 187 5.24 -0.42 41.78
C THR A 187 5.63 -0.12 43.22
N PRO A 188 5.63 1.18 43.58
CA PRO A 188 4.87 1.61 44.74
C PRO A 188 3.76 2.60 44.33
N ALA A 189 2.52 2.20 44.62
CA ALA A 189 1.30 3.00 44.81
C ALA A 189 0.93 4.11 43.79
N LEU A 190 -0.03 3.75 42.91
CA LEU A 190 -1.19 4.53 42.44
C LEU A 190 -1.01 6.03 42.17
N VAL A 191 -0.71 6.37 40.91
CA VAL A 191 -1.42 7.43 40.18
C VAL A 191 -1.68 6.90 38.76
N GLU A 192 -2.95 6.70 38.38
CA GLU A 192 -3.30 6.36 37.00
C GLU A 192 -2.87 7.51 36.07
N GLU A 193 -1.95 7.23 35.14
CA GLU A 193 -1.61 8.20 34.07
C GLU A 193 -2.81 8.32 33.13
N THR A 194 -3.66 9.31 33.40
CA THR A 194 -4.77 9.67 32.52
C THR A 194 -4.21 10.45 31.32
N PHE A 195 -4.28 9.86 30.13
CA PHE A 195 -3.95 10.53 28.88
C PHE A 195 -5.16 11.31 28.36
N TYR A 196 -4.96 12.59 28.08
CA TYR A 196 -6.00 13.48 27.53
C TYR A 196 -5.81 13.66 26.03
N ASN A 197 -6.89 13.98 25.30
CA ASN A 197 -6.84 14.29 23.87
C ASN A 197 -6.20 15.67 23.62
N LEU A 198 -4.87 15.74 23.73
CA LEU A 198 -4.12 16.99 23.59
C LEU A 198 -3.63 17.26 22.17
N ILE A 199 -3.40 16.19 21.39
CA ILE A 199 -2.80 16.26 20.04
C ILE A 199 -3.39 15.18 19.13
N THR A 200 -3.19 15.33 17.81
CA THR A 200 -3.41 14.29 16.80
C THR A 200 -2.11 13.97 16.05
N ILE A 201 -2.12 12.91 15.25
CA ILE A 201 -1.18 12.69 14.13
C ILE A 201 -2.00 12.90 12.84
N ASP A 202 -1.42 13.50 11.81
CA ASP A 202 -2.08 13.59 10.50
C ASP A 202 -2.10 12.22 9.81
N ASP A 203 -3.12 11.97 8.98
CA ASP A 203 -3.20 10.71 8.24
C ASP A 203 -2.20 10.70 7.08
N TYR A 204 -1.17 9.85 7.20
CA TYR A 204 -0.13 9.73 6.20
C TYR A 204 -0.32 8.55 5.24
N ASN A 205 -1.05 7.50 5.63
CA ASN A 205 -1.19 6.20 4.94
C ASN A 205 0.14 5.59 4.43
N VAL A 206 0.73 6.15 3.38
CA VAL A 206 2.02 5.76 2.77
C VAL A 206 2.93 6.97 2.64
N ILE A 207 4.17 6.84 3.13
CA ILE A 207 5.21 7.87 3.06
C ILE A 207 6.37 7.40 2.19
N ASN A 208 6.69 8.16 1.14
CA ASN A 208 7.74 7.84 0.18
C ASN A 208 9.06 8.60 0.46
N ASP A 209 9.49 8.61 1.72
CA ASP A 209 10.70 9.29 2.23
C ASP A 209 11.24 8.53 3.45
N ASN A 210 12.55 8.27 3.50
CA ASN A 210 13.20 7.60 4.65
C ASN A 210 13.64 8.55 5.77
N THR A 211 13.42 9.85 5.62
CA THR A 211 13.60 10.86 6.67
C THR A 211 12.36 11.76 6.78
N PRO A 212 11.16 11.17 6.97
CA PRO A 212 9.95 11.94 6.78
C PRO A 212 9.72 12.94 7.91
N GLN A 213 9.07 14.05 7.57
CA GLN A 213 8.49 14.96 8.56
C GLN A 213 7.08 14.49 8.91
N ILE A 214 6.86 14.16 10.18
CA ILE A 214 5.55 13.73 10.70
C ILE A 214 4.98 14.85 11.57
N CYS A 215 3.73 15.21 11.32
CA CYS A 215 3.04 16.32 11.95
C CYS A 215 1.69 15.89 12.52
N GLY A 216 1.10 16.80 13.29
CA GLY A 216 -0.28 16.71 13.71
C GLY A 216 -0.78 17.98 14.37
N ASN A 217 -2.06 18.00 14.71
CA ASN A 217 -2.69 19.17 15.30
C ASN A 217 -2.56 19.16 16.82
N ILE A 218 -2.49 20.35 17.40
CA ILE A 218 -2.60 20.59 18.83
C ILE A 218 -4.05 20.96 19.13
N LEU A 219 -4.67 20.19 20.03
CA LEU A 219 -6.06 20.36 20.46
C LEU A 219 -6.18 21.15 21.77
N ASP A 220 -5.09 21.22 22.53
CA ASP A 220 -4.94 22.01 23.77
C ASP A 220 -3.81 23.03 23.60
N ASP A 221 -4.15 24.32 23.61
CA ASP A 221 -3.21 25.43 23.41
C ASP A 221 -2.15 25.57 24.51
N THR A 222 -2.30 24.82 25.61
CA THR A 222 -1.33 24.77 26.70
C THR A 222 -0.25 23.71 26.51
N VAL A 223 -0.28 22.93 25.41
CA VAL A 223 0.78 21.98 25.04
C VAL A 223 2.12 22.70 24.86
N LYS A 224 3.15 22.23 25.58
CA LYS A 224 4.50 22.83 25.56
C LYS A 224 5.54 21.97 24.88
N GLN A 225 5.33 20.67 24.83
CA GLN A 225 6.28 19.71 24.28
C GLN A 225 5.52 18.59 23.59
N VAL A 226 6.04 18.15 22.45
CA VAL A 226 5.63 16.92 21.77
C VAL A 226 6.88 16.13 21.39
N GLN A 227 6.87 14.82 21.63
CA GLN A 227 7.91 13.88 21.21
C GLN A 227 7.29 12.79 20.34
N LEU A 228 7.94 12.49 19.22
CA LEU A 228 7.53 11.43 18.31
C LEU A 228 8.46 10.23 18.44
N SER A 229 7.90 9.03 18.42
CA SER A 229 8.65 7.78 18.26
C SER A 229 8.06 6.86 17.21
N LEU A 230 8.91 6.18 16.43
CA LEU A 230 8.53 5.10 15.51
C LEU A 230 8.88 3.74 16.13
N ASP A 231 7.87 2.88 16.23
CA ASP A 231 7.86 1.61 16.97
C ASP A 231 8.38 1.75 18.42
N ALA A 232 8.19 0.73 19.26
CA ALA A 232 8.45 0.85 20.69
C ALA A 232 9.95 1.05 21.01
N GLY A 233 10.43 2.30 20.95
CA GLY A 233 11.69 2.77 21.53
C GLY A 233 12.91 2.87 20.61
N GLN A 234 12.79 2.82 19.27
CA GLN A 234 13.97 2.88 18.39
C GLN A 234 14.46 4.30 18.08
N THR A 235 13.55 5.26 17.86
CA THR A 235 13.92 6.65 17.57
C THR A 235 12.97 7.58 18.32
N VAL A 236 13.49 8.52 19.11
CA VAL A 236 12.69 9.56 19.77
C VAL A 236 13.14 10.91 19.23
N THR A 237 12.22 11.66 18.63
CA THR A 237 12.49 12.96 18.02
C THR A 237 11.64 14.04 18.67
N ASP A 238 12.27 15.12 19.15
CA ASP A 238 11.54 16.28 19.65
C ASP A 238 10.85 17.02 18.48
N ALA A 239 9.56 17.29 18.62
CA ALA A 239 8.80 18.03 17.62
C ALA A 239 8.93 19.55 17.84
N LYS A 240 8.94 20.28 16.73
CA LYS A 240 8.77 21.74 16.72
C LYS A 240 7.28 22.06 16.79
N ILE A 241 6.93 22.97 17.68
CA ILE A 241 5.57 23.51 17.81
C ILE A 241 5.52 24.89 17.17
N SER A 242 4.55 25.11 16.28
CA SER A 242 4.25 26.41 15.69
C SER A 242 2.74 26.56 15.62
N ASP A 243 2.22 27.59 16.29
CA ASP A 243 0.78 27.84 16.45
C ASP A 243 0.05 26.59 17.00
N ASN A 244 -0.95 26.08 16.26
CA ASN A 244 -1.74 24.91 16.66
C ASN A 244 -1.24 23.60 16.03
N ARG A 245 0.05 23.53 15.67
CA ARG A 245 0.61 22.38 14.94
C ARG A 245 1.97 21.98 15.49
N TRP A 246 2.21 20.67 15.54
CA TRP A 246 3.52 20.12 15.85
C TRP A 246 4.04 19.33 14.65
N CYS A 247 5.36 19.35 14.44
CA CYS A 247 6.04 18.59 13.39
C CYS A 247 7.40 18.09 13.90
N ALA A 248 7.70 16.81 13.70
CA ALA A 248 8.98 16.18 14.02
C ALA A 248 9.67 15.74 12.72
N ASP A 249 10.94 16.12 12.56
CA ASP A 249 11.78 15.76 11.42
C ASP A 249 12.58 14.49 11.79
N LEU A 250 12.31 13.34 11.17
CA LEU A 250 13.13 12.14 11.37
C LEU A 250 14.48 12.32 10.70
N THR A 251 15.54 12.44 11.50
CA THR A 251 16.90 12.71 11.00
C THR A 251 17.72 11.44 10.74
N GLU A 252 17.34 10.32 11.35
CA GLU A 252 17.90 9.01 11.05
C GLU A 252 17.07 8.33 9.95
N LYS A 253 17.76 7.67 9.01
CA LYS A 253 17.09 6.97 7.91
C LYS A 253 16.33 5.76 8.43
N VAL A 254 15.06 5.70 8.08
CA VAL A 254 14.15 4.61 8.42
C VAL A 254 14.08 3.63 7.24
N GLU A 255 14.01 2.32 7.52
CA GLU A 255 13.93 1.28 6.49
C GLU A 255 12.52 1.20 5.88
N ASN A 256 12.35 0.50 4.76
CA ASN A 256 11.02 0.17 4.26
C ASN A 256 10.28 -0.72 5.24
N GLY A 257 9.04 -0.37 5.57
CA GLY A 257 8.24 -1.16 6.50
C GLY A 257 7.01 -0.45 7.02
N ASP A 258 6.21 -1.21 7.75
CA ASP A 258 5.08 -0.69 8.52
C ASP A 258 5.56 -0.28 9.92
N TYR A 259 5.29 0.97 10.28
CA TYR A 259 5.67 1.55 11.56
C TYR A 259 4.45 2.02 12.34
N THR A 260 4.52 1.91 13.67
CA THR A 260 3.60 2.63 14.57
C THR A 260 4.25 3.94 15.00
N ALA A 261 3.71 5.07 14.52
CA ALA A 261 4.05 6.38 15.05
C ALA A 261 3.31 6.63 16.36
N SER A 262 4.04 7.04 17.40
CA SER A 262 3.48 7.43 18.69
C SER A 262 3.98 8.83 19.06
N ALA A 263 3.07 9.79 19.14
CA ALA A 263 3.35 11.15 19.58
C ALA A 263 2.87 11.35 21.03
N MET A 264 3.76 11.88 21.87
CA MET A 264 3.52 12.14 23.29
C MET A 264 3.61 13.64 23.56
N ALA A 265 2.52 14.24 24.03
CA ALA A 265 2.44 15.65 24.39
C ALA A 265 2.45 15.85 25.90
N ILE A 266 3.03 16.97 26.36
CA ILE A 266 2.94 17.44 27.74
C ILE A 266 2.48 18.89 27.74
N ASN A 267 1.43 19.20 28.52
CA ASN A 267 0.92 20.55 28.66
C ASN A 267 1.49 21.28 29.89
N ALA A 268 1.13 22.56 30.05
CA ALA A 268 1.61 23.40 31.14
C ALA A 268 1.26 22.88 32.55
N ALA A 269 0.22 22.05 32.67
CA ALA A 269 -0.23 21.43 33.91
C ALA A 269 0.39 20.03 34.13
N ASN A 270 1.41 19.65 33.35
CA ASN A 270 2.02 18.31 33.33
C ASN A 270 1.06 17.17 32.98
N GLN A 271 -0.07 17.47 32.33
CA GLN A 271 -0.95 16.45 31.79
C GLN A 271 -0.34 15.91 30.50
N ARG A 272 -0.48 14.60 30.28
CA ARG A 272 0.05 13.93 29.11
C ARG A 272 -1.06 13.68 28.10
N GLY A 273 -0.71 13.79 26.82
CA GLY A 273 -1.55 13.37 25.71
C GLY A 273 -0.79 12.39 24.83
N LYS A 274 -1.49 11.41 24.27
CA LYS A 274 -0.90 10.42 23.37
C LYS A 274 -1.74 10.31 22.10
N ALA A 275 -1.09 10.39 20.96
CA ALA A 275 -1.67 10.05 19.67
C ALA A 275 -0.83 8.94 19.04
N THR A 276 -1.49 7.97 18.40
CA THR A 276 -0.81 6.88 17.71
C THR A 276 -1.43 6.69 16.34
N ASP A 277 -0.61 6.42 15.35
CA ASP A 277 -1.05 6.10 13.99
C ASP A 277 -0.16 5.04 13.36
N LEU A 278 -0.70 4.29 12.39
CA LEU A 278 0.06 3.37 11.57
C LEU A 278 0.47 4.08 10.29
N LEU A 279 1.74 3.97 9.94
CA LEU A 279 2.25 4.50 8.68
C LEU A 279 3.11 3.45 8.00
N THR A 280 2.98 3.36 6.67
CA THR A 280 3.88 2.53 5.87
C THR A 280 4.90 3.43 5.19
N ILE A 281 6.18 3.15 5.39
CA ILE A 281 7.28 3.84 4.71
C ILE A 281 7.73 3.00 3.52
N HIS A 282 7.62 3.57 2.31
CA HIS A 282 8.01 2.95 1.04
C HIS A 282 9.02 3.82 0.28
N VAL A 283 10.28 3.45 0.30
CA VAL A 283 11.36 4.21 -0.33
C VAL A 283 11.61 3.66 -1.74
N LEU A 284 11.20 4.40 -2.76
CA LEU A 284 11.46 4.10 -4.18
C LEU A 284 12.97 3.88 -4.49
N ASN A 285 13.88 4.42 -3.68
CA ASN A 285 15.32 4.28 -3.86
C ASN A 285 15.90 2.96 -3.30
N ASP A 286 15.15 2.18 -2.52
CA ASP A 286 15.69 0.97 -1.89
C ASP A 286 15.93 -0.16 -2.89
N LEU A 287 15.06 -0.33 -3.89
CA LEU A 287 15.29 -1.29 -4.96
C LEU A 287 16.55 -0.93 -5.76
N PHE A 288 16.74 0.35 -6.10
CA PHE A 288 17.98 0.81 -6.73
C PHE A 288 19.20 0.51 -5.85
N ASN A 289 19.15 0.85 -4.56
CA ASN A 289 20.24 0.63 -3.62
C ASN A 289 20.57 -0.86 -3.47
N ALA A 290 19.57 -1.73 -3.37
CA ALA A 290 19.74 -3.18 -3.27
C ALA A 290 20.42 -3.74 -4.52
N LEU A 291 19.93 -3.36 -5.71
CA LEU A 291 20.53 -3.75 -6.98
C LEU A 291 21.96 -3.21 -7.14
N ASN A 292 22.19 -1.94 -6.80
CA ASN A 292 23.51 -1.32 -6.91
C ASN A 292 24.52 -1.93 -5.92
N LYS A 293 24.06 -2.28 -4.71
CA LYS A 293 24.89 -2.98 -3.71
C LYS A 293 25.29 -4.37 -4.18
N GLU A 294 24.36 -5.12 -4.77
CA GLU A 294 24.61 -6.46 -5.27
C GLU A 294 25.53 -6.46 -6.49
N PHE A 295 25.23 -5.65 -7.50
CA PHE A 295 25.89 -5.72 -8.81
C PHE A 295 26.98 -4.68 -9.03
N GLY A 296 27.09 -3.66 -8.17
CA GLY A 296 28.13 -2.64 -8.23
C GLY A 296 29.54 -3.20 -8.42
N PRO A 297 29.94 -4.26 -7.69
CA PRO A 297 31.25 -4.91 -7.88
C PRO A 297 31.46 -5.51 -9.28
N ASP A 298 30.39 -5.93 -9.97
CA ASP A 298 30.44 -6.62 -11.26
C ASP A 298 30.38 -5.68 -12.47
N PHE A 299 30.00 -4.41 -12.29
CA PHE A 299 29.74 -3.48 -13.39
C PHE A 299 30.94 -3.28 -14.31
N ALA A 300 32.15 -3.20 -13.76
CA ALA A 300 33.37 -3.05 -14.55
C ALA A 300 33.62 -4.28 -15.44
N ASP A 301 33.49 -5.49 -14.87
CA ASP A 301 33.76 -6.75 -15.57
C ASP A 301 32.71 -7.06 -16.63
N TRP A 302 31.45 -6.74 -16.36
CA TRP A 302 30.35 -6.95 -17.30
C TRP A 302 30.18 -5.82 -18.30
N ASN A 303 30.91 -4.71 -18.14
CA ASN A 303 30.67 -3.46 -18.83
C ASN A 303 29.19 -3.08 -18.76
N ALA A 304 28.68 -2.94 -17.54
CA ALA A 304 27.29 -2.70 -17.23
C ALA A 304 27.09 -1.42 -16.41
N GLU A 305 25.85 -0.94 -16.35
CA GLU A 305 25.42 0.14 -15.46
C GLU A 305 23.98 -0.10 -14.99
N LEU A 306 23.62 0.55 -13.89
CA LEU A 306 22.24 0.68 -13.41
C LEU A 306 21.89 2.17 -13.35
N ASP A 307 20.80 2.53 -14.00
CA ASP A 307 20.28 3.89 -14.06
C ASP A 307 19.26 4.10 -12.93
N GLU A 308 19.50 5.08 -12.05
CA GLU A 308 18.66 5.36 -10.88
C GLU A 308 17.28 5.87 -11.29
N ASP A 309 17.23 6.87 -12.18
CA ASP A 309 15.99 7.53 -12.58
C ASP A 309 15.02 6.58 -13.31
N THR A 310 15.55 5.62 -14.05
CA THR A 310 14.75 4.72 -14.89
C THR A 310 14.77 3.26 -14.45
N LEU A 311 15.44 2.92 -13.34
CA LEU A 311 15.67 1.55 -12.87
C LEU A 311 16.04 0.59 -14.01
N THR A 312 16.93 1.05 -14.90
CA THR A 312 17.32 0.31 -16.09
C THR A 312 18.73 -0.23 -15.95
N PHE A 313 18.86 -1.56 -15.92
CA PHE A 313 20.13 -2.26 -15.97
C PHE A 313 20.57 -2.45 -17.43
N ARG A 314 21.74 -1.93 -17.80
CA ARG A 314 22.24 -1.92 -19.18
C ARG A 314 23.57 -2.65 -19.30
N PHE A 315 23.66 -3.56 -20.26
CA PHE A 315 24.93 -4.18 -20.68
C PHE A 315 25.45 -3.45 -21.92
N LYS A 316 26.55 -2.70 -21.78
CA LYS A 316 27.07 -1.76 -22.79
C LYS A 316 27.89 -2.41 -23.90
N ASN A 317 28.05 -3.75 -23.91
CA ASN A 317 28.78 -4.45 -24.97
C ASN A 317 27.90 -5.41 -25.81
N PRO A 318 27.28 -4.89 -26.89
CA PRO A 318 26.49 -5.70 -27.82
C PRO A 318 27.24 -6.87 -28.46
N ALA A 319 28.56 -6.71 -28.67
CA ALA A 319 29.38 -7.70 -29.35
C ALA A 319 29.61 -8.95 -28.49
N LEU A 320 29.42 -8.89 -27.18
CA LEU A 320 29.47 -10.05 -26.30
C LEU A 320 28.17 -10.85 -26.34
N MET A 321 27.05 -10.19 -26.65
CA MET A 321 25.73 -10.78 -26.50
C MET A 321 25.35 -11.70 -27.67
N PHE A 322 25.57 -11.24 -28.91
CA PHE A 322 25.19 -11.97 -30.13
C PHE A 322 26.30 -11.94 -31.17
N ALA A 323 26.59 -13.08 -31.80
CA ALA A 323 27.43 -13.06 -33.00
C ALA A 323 26.69 -12.29 -34.11
N ARG A 324 27.42 -11.64 -35.03
CA ARG A 324 26.82 -10.81 -36.09
C ARG A 324 25.79 -11.61 -36.89
N GLY A 325 24.52 -11.19 -36.83
CA GLY A 325 23.39 -11.86 -37.51
C GLY A 325 22.90 -13.16 -36.84
N SER A 326 23.47 -13.54 -35.69
CA SER A 326 23.09 -14.73 -34.94
C SER A 326 21.85 -14.48 -34.09
N LYS A 327 21.00 -15.51 -34.03
CA LYS A 327 19.85 -15.62 -33.11
C LYS A 327 20.22 -16.38 -31.83
N LYS A 328 21.52 -16.64 -31.60
CA LYS A 328 22.05 -17.36 -30.44
C LYS A 328 22.88 -16.41 -29.58
N ILE A 329 22.68 -16.51 -28.27
CA ILE A 329 23.49 -15.84 -27.26
C ILE A 329 24.88 -16.47 -27.24
N GLN A 330 25.94 -15.65 -27.21
CA GLN A 330 27.30 -16.15 -27.14
C GLN A 330 27.62 -16.77 -25.77
N ALA A 331 28.60 -17.67 -25.71
CA ALA A 331 28.96 -18.37 -24.49
C ALA A 331 29.34 -17.43 -23.33
N GLN A 332 30.14 -16.39 -23.61
CA GLN A 332 30.53 -15.41 -22.61
C GLN A 332 29.35 -14.68 -21.97
N TYR A 333 28.34 -14.30 -22.77
CA TYR A 333 27.15 -13.64 -22.22
C TYR A 333 26.23 -14.61 -21.47
N LYS A 334 26.21 -15.89 -21.86
CA LYS A 334 25.51 -16.92 -21.08
C LYS A 334 26.09 -17.07 -19.68
N GLU A 335 27.40 -16.98 -19.53
CA GLU A 335 28.08 -16.99 -18.23
C GLU A 335 27.64 -15.80 -17.38
N ILE A 336 27.65 -14.59 -17.96
CA ILE A 336 27.13 -13.38 -17.30
C ILE A 336 25.67 -13.59 -16.88
N LEU A 337 24.79 -14.03 -17.78
CA LEU A 337 23.36 -14.24 -17.45
C LEU A 337 23.14 -15.34 -16.40
N ASN A 338 23.95 -16.39 -16.41
CA ASN A 338 23.89 -17.46 -15.41
C ASN A 338 24.29 -16.96 -14.01
N ASN A 339 25.14 -15.93 -13.92
CA ASN A 339 25.49 -15.29 -12.66
C ASN A 339 24.47 -14.20 -12.28
N PHE A 340 24.20 -13.27 -13.21
CA PHE A 340 23.32 -12.13 -13.03
C PHE A 340 21.89 -12.54 -12.65
N PHE A 341 21.25 -13.42 -13.43
CA PHE A 341 19.80 -13.59 -13.33
C PHE A 341 19.33 -14.23 -12.01
N PRO A 342 19.97 -15.27 -11.47
CA PRO A 342 19.61 -15.80 -10.15
C PRO A 342 19.70 -14.75 -9.03
N ARG A 343 20.78 -13.96 -9.01
CA ARG A 343 20.99 -12.85 -8.04
C ARG A 343 19.94 -11.76 -8.22
N TYR A 344 19.61 -11.45 -9.46
CA TYR A 344 18.62 -10.43 -9.80
C TYR A 344 17.24 -10.83 -9.28
N ILE A 345 16.82 -12.08 -9.51
CA ILE A 345 15.56 -12.61 -9.00
C ILE A 345 15.51 -12.65 -7.47
N ASN A 346 16.61 -12.99 -6.80
CA ASN A 346 16.66 -12.99 -5.34
C ASN A 346 16.42 -11.61 -4.73
N ILE A 347 16.76 -10.53 -5.43
CA ILE A 347 16.44 -9.17 -5.00
C ILE A 347 15.01 -8.84 -5.37
N LEU A 348 14.63 -9.01 -6.64
CA LEU A 348 13.33 -8.57 -7.13
C LEU A 348 12.14 -9.22 -6.43
N LYS A 349 12.27 -10.45 -5.92
CA LYS A 349 11.19 -11.13 -5.19
C LYS A 349 10.79 -10.37 -3.91
N ASP A 350 11.75 -9.68 -3.28
CA ASP A 350 11.49 -8.93 -2.05
C ASP A 350 10.68 -7.65 -2.36
N TYR A 351 10.60 -7.27 -3.64
CA TYR A 351 9.84 -6.14 -4.17
C TYR A 351 8.72 -6.60 -5.13
N GLU A 352 8.27 -7.86 -5.08
CA GLU A 352 7.31 -8.43 -6.06
C GLU A 352 5.97 -7.66 -6.08
N SER A 353 5.53 -7.09 -4.96
CA SER A 353 4.29 -6.30 -4.87
C SER A 353 4.37 -4.95 -5.59
N GLU A 354 5.56 -4.37 -5.66
CA GLU A 354 5.84 -3.04 -6.22
C GLU A 354 6.11 -3.11 -7.72
N ILE A 355 6.63 -4.25 -8.19
CA ILE A 355 7.00 -4.46 -9.59
C ILE A 355 5.75 -4.72 -10.43
N VAL A 356 5.45 -3.80 -11.36
CA VAL A 356 4.42 -3.99 -12.37
C VAL A 356 4.94 -4.90 -13.47
N ASN A 357 6.10 -4.56 -14.04
CA ASN A 357 6.76 -5.35 -15.08
C ASN A 357 8.28 -5.22 -14.99
N VAL A 358 8.98 -6.28 -15.42
CA VAL A 358 10.40 -6.23 -15.76
C VAL A 358 10.55 -6.43 -17.26
N HIS A 359 10.91 -5.36 -17.94
CA HIS A 359 11.06 -5.34 -19.39
C HIS A 359 12.44 -5.85 -19.79
N VAL A 360 12.49 -6.95 -20.53
CA VAL A 360 13.68 -7.40 -21.25
C VAL A 360 13.65 -6.73 -22.62
N GLU A 361 14.44 -5.67 -22.80
CA GLU A 361 14.34 -4.80 -23.97
C GLU A 361 15.46 -5.08 -24.97
N GLY A 362 15.13 -5.66 -26.12
CA GLY A 362 16.07 -5.87 -27.21
C GLY A 362 16.14 -4.65 -28.12
N HIS A 363 17.34 -4.16 -28.45
CA HIS A 363 17.53 -2.93 -29.23
C HIS A 363 18.23 -3.22 -30.57
N THR A 364 17.64 -2.84 -31.71
CA THR A 364 18.27 -3.04 -33.04
C THR A 364 18.09 -1.82 -33.94
N SER A 365 19.18 -1.40 -34.61
CA SER A 365 19.16 -0.33 -35.62
C SER A 365 19.96 -0.68 -36.89
N SER A 366 19.79 -1.90 -37.41
CA SER A 366 20.49 -2.36 -38.63
C SER A 366 20.07 -1.56 -39.86
N ARG A 367 21.04 -1.18 -40.70
CA ARG A 367 20.83 -0.38 -41.92
C ARG A 367 20.10 -1.12 -43.05
N TYR A 368 20.05 -2.45 -43.02
CA TYR A 368 19.50 -3.35 -44.07
C TYR A 368 19.63 -2.79 -45.50
N ARG A 369 20.77 -3.01 -46.16
CA ARG A 369 21.03 -2.55 -47.54
C ARG A 369 20.01 -3.09 -48.57
N THR A 370 19.34 -4.20 -48.25
CA THR A 370 18.34 -4.85 -49.09
C THR A 370 16.90 -4.38 -48.82
N ALA A 371 16.69 -3.47 -47.88
CA ALA A 371 15.39 -2.85 -47.61
C ALA A 371 15.37 -1.44 -48.24
N PRO A 372 14.58 -1.19 -49.30
CA PRO A 372 14.58 0.10 -50.01
C PRO A 372 13.96 1.26 -49.20
N THR A 373 12.95 1.02 -48.36
CA THR A 373 12.21 2.07 -47.64
C THR A 373 12.58 2.17 -46.16
N ALA A 374 12.25 3.30 -45.53
CA ALA A 374 12.47 3.51 -44.10
C ALA A 374 11.53 2.63 -43.25
N GLU A 375 10.28 2.45 -43.71
CA GLU A 375 9.25 1.64 -43.09
C GLU A 375 9.65 0.16 -43.07
N GLU A 376 10.19 -0.37 -44.17
CA GLU A 376 10.67 -1.74 -44.22
C GLU A 376 11.89 -1.98 -43.31
N LYS A 377 12.79 -0.99 -43.22
CA LYS A 377 13.93 -1.05 -42.29
C LYS A 377 13.46 -1.03 -40.85
N PHE A 378 12.50 -0.15 -40.52
CA PHE A 378 11.89 -0.06 -39.21
C PHE A 378 11.26 -1.41 -38.82
N GLU A 379 10.43 -2.00 -39.66
CA GLU A 379 9.74 -3.25 -39.34
C GLU A 379 10.72 -4.42 -39.20
N LYS A 380 11.72 -4.53 -40.08
CA LYS A 380 12.78 -5.54 -39.94
C LYS A 380 13.58 -5.37 -38.64
N ASN A 381 13.88 -4.13 -38.25
CA ASN A 381 14.55 -3.84 -36.98
C ASN A 381 13.68 -4.15 -35.77
N ARG A 382 12.39 -3.83 -35.81
CA ARG A 382 11.40 -4.15 -34.77
C ARG A 382 11.26 -5.66 -34.55
N ILE A 383 11.16 -6.43 -35.63
CA ILE A 383 11.10 -7.90 -35.54
C ILE A 383 12.40 -8.47 -34.96
N LEU A 384 13.56 -7.97 -35.40
CA LEU A 384 14.85 -8.47 -34.92
C LEU A 384 15.11 -8.09 -33.46
N SER A 385 14.69 -6.89 -33.04
CA SER A 385 14.80 -6.42 -31.67
C SER A 385 13.90 -7.21 -30.72
N GLN A 386 12.64 -7.48 -31.11
CA GLN A 386 11.75 -8.36 -30.36
C GLN A 386 12.34 -9.76 -30.23
N LYS A 387 12.81 -10.32 -31.34
CA LYS A 387 13.44 -11.64 -31.33
C LYS A 387 14.65 -11.71 -30.40
N ARG A 388 15.40 -10.62 -30.27
CA ARG A 388 16.53 -10.53 -29.35
C ARG A 388 16.04 -10.61 -27.90
N ALA A 389 15.05 -9.81 -27.54
CA ALA A 389 14.43 -9.83 -26.22
C ALA A 389 13.89 -11.23 -25.87
N ASP A 390 13.12 -11.83 -26.79
CA ASP A 390 12.56 -13.17 -26.61
C ASP A 390 13.64 -14.22 -26.39
N THR A 391 14.75 -14.12 -27.13
CA THR A 391 15.86 -15.08 -27.03
C THR A 391 16.53 -14.99 -25.66
N VAL A 392 16.75 -13.79 -25.14
CA VAL A 392 17.35 -13.57 -23.81
C VAL A 392 16.40 -14.02 -22.72
N LEU A 393 15.14 -13.59 -22.75
CA LEU A 393 14.14 -13.99 -21.76
C LEU A 393 13.93 -15.51 -21.74
N LYS A 394 13.86 -16.16 -22.91
CA LYS A 394 13.76 -17.62 -23.01
C LYS A 394 14.98 -18.32 -22.41
N TYR A 395 16.18 -17.80 -22.65
CA TYR A 395 17.39 -18.35 -22.07
C TYR A 395 17.37 -18.23 -20.54
N MET A 396 17.06 -17.04 -20.01
CA MET A 396 16.99 -16.76 -18.58
C MET A 396 15.98 -17.65 -17.86
N LYS A 397 14.77 -17.84 -18.41
CA LYS A 397 13.76 -18.78 -17.89
C LYS A 397 14.22 -20.24 -17.89
N GLY A 398 15.24 -20.58 -18.68
CA GLY A 398 15.80 -21.93 -18.79
C GLY A 398 17.07 -22.16 -17.98
N ILE A 399 17.53 -21.18 -17.21
CA ILE A 399 18.71 -21.32 -16.34
C ILE A 399 18.38 -22.35 -15.25
N ASN A 400 19.28 -23.32 -15.07
CA ASN A 400 19.14 -24.36 -14.05
C ASN A 400 19.73 -23.89 -12.71
N ASP A 401 18.96 -23.06 -12.01
CA ASP A 401 19.32 -22.51 -10.70
C ASP A 401 18.07 -22.47 -9.80
N PRO A 402 18.17 -22.82 -8.50
CA PRO A 402 17.04 -22.79 -7.56
C PRO A 402 16.31 -21.44 -7.51
N SER A 403 17.03 -20.32 -7.52
CA SER A 403 16.42 -18.98 -7.52
C SER A 403 15.55 -18.74 -8.75
N VAL A 404 15.84 -19.41 -9.87
CA VAL A 404 15.02 -19.34 -11.09
C VAL A 404 13.87 -20.36 -11.05
N SER A 405 14.13 -21.60 -10.59
CA SER A 405 13.10 -22.64 -10.57
C SER A 405 11.98 -22.37 -9.57
N ASP A 406 12.33 -21.81 -8.41
CA ASP A 406 11.41 -21.61 -7.29
C ASP A 406 10.52 -20.38 -7.53
N ASN A 407 11.00 -19.42 -8.32
CA ASN A 407 10.31 -18.16 -8.64
C ASN A 407 9.67 -18.16 -10.04
N LYS A 408 9.40 -19.32 -10.64
CA LYS A 408 8.83 -19.42 -12.00
C LYS A 408 7.52 -18.66 -12.18
N LEU A 409 6.65 -18.63 -11.16
CA LEU A 409 5.37 -17.94 -11.25
C LEU A 409 5.59 -16.43 -11.40
N PHE A 410 6.37 -15.83 -10.50
CA PHE A 410 6.77 -14.43 -10.56
C PHE A 410 7.43 -14.08 -11.89
N ILE A 411 8.45 -14.86 -12.30
CA ILE A 411 9.18 -14.64 -13.56
C ILE A 411 8.23 -14.68 -14.77
N ASN A 412 7.25 -15.59 -14.78
CA ASN A 412 6.29 -15.68 -15.89
C ASN A 412 5.27 -14.55 -15.91
N LYS A 413 4.93 -14.00 -14.75
CA LYS A 413 3.99 -12.90 -14.59
C LYS A 413 4.63 -11.54 -14.88
N ALA A 414 5.80 -11.28 -14.28
CA ALA A 414 6.43 -9.96 -14.27
C ALA A 414 7.34 -9.70 -15.48
N PHE A 415 8.02 -10.71 -16.03
CA PHE A 415 9.00 -10.46 -17.10
C PHE A 415 8.36 -10.47 -18.49
N VAL A 416 8.52 -9.34 -19.19
CA VAL A 416 7.96 -9.12 -20.53
C VAL A 416 9.08 -8.78 -21.51
N ALA A 417 9.12 -9.48 -22.65
CA ALA A 417 10.09 -9.22 -23.70
C ALA A 417 9.57 -8.13 -24.65
N ASN A 418 10.36 -7.07 -24.86
CA ASN A 418 10.00 -5.94 -25.72
C ASN A 418 11.10 -5.64 -26.74
N GLY A 419 10.73 -5.51 -28.01
CA GLY A 419 11.62 -5.03 -29.07
C GLY A 419 11.53 -3.52 -29.25
N LYS A 420 12.64 -2.80 -29.07
CA LYS A 420 12.78 -1.39 -29.44
C LYS A 420 13.51 -1.24 -30.77
N SER A 421 12.95 -0.42 -31.65
CA SER A 421 13.47 -0.20 -33.01
C SER A 421 14.06 1.21 -33.17
N SER A 422 14.67 1.49 -34.31
CA SER A 422 15.44 2.72 -34.56
C SER A 422 14.69 4.05 -34.42
N SER A 423 13.35 4.09 -34.50
CA SER A 423 12.59 5.33 -34.23
C SER A 423 12.29 5.55 -32.74
N GLN A 424 12.57 4.54 -31.90
CA GLN A 424 12.51 4.57 -30.44
C GLN A 424 13.91 4.56 -29.80
N LEU A 425 14.96 4.53 -30.63
CA LEU A 425 16.35 4.60 -30.22
C LEU A 425 16.93 5.92 -30.71
N VAL A 426 17.73 6.57 -29.87
CA VAL A 426 18.41 7.83 -30.21
C VAL A 426 19.35 7.56 -31.39
N LEU A 427 19.02 8.07 -32.58
CA LEU A 427 20.00 8.22 -33.65
C LEU A 427 21.05 9.24 -33.19
N ASN A 428 22.28 9.14 -33.70
CA ASN A 428 23.23 10.23 -33.53
C ASN A 428 22.62 11.53 -34.08
N GLU A 429 23.11 12.70 -33.64
CA GLU A 429 22.59 14.01 -34.09
C GLU A 429 22.64 14.16 -35.63
N ASP A 430 23.55 13.45 -36.30
CA ASP A 430 23.69 13.39 -37.75
C ASP A 430 22.73 12.41 -38.45
N GLY A 431 21.81 11.78 -37.70
CA GLY A 431 20.88 10.75 -38.18
C GLY A 431 21.54 9.39 -38.44
N SER A 432 22.83 9.22 -38.13
CA SER A 432 23.53 7.95 -38.29
C SER A 432 23.20 6.96 -37.17
N GLU A 433 23.46 5.67 -37.46
CA GLU A 433 23.30 4.59 -36.48
C GLU A 433 24.19 4.85 -35.26
N ASN A 434 23.59 4.99 -34.08
CA ASN A 434 24.33 4.91 -32.84
C ASN A 434 24.72 3.45 -32.58
N ILE A 435 25.96 3.11 -32.93
CA ILE A 435 26.51 1.74 -32.85
C ILE A 435 26.54 1.25 -31.38
N GLU A 436 26.65 2.18 -30.41
CA GLU A 436 26.68 1.87 -28.97
C GLU A 436 25.29 1.51 -28.41
N LEU A 437 24.22 2.01 -29.04
CA LEU A 437 22.83 1.71 -28.67
C LEU A 437 22.24 0.53 -29.47
N SER A 438 22.94 0.07 -30.51
CA SER A 438 22.52 -1.02 -31.39
C SER A 438 22.98 -2.38 -30.86
N ARG A 439 22.10 -3.38 -30.92
CA ARG A 439 22.38 -4.80 -30.63
C ARG A 439 22.53 -5.20 -29.16
N ARG A 440 22.03 -4.41 -28.23
CA ARG A 440 22.03 -4.71 -26.80
C ARG A 440 20.68 -5.26 -26.29
N VAL A 441 20.70 -5.71 -25.04
CA VAL A 441 19.52 -5.99 -24.22
C VAL A 441 19.67 -5.23 -22.90
N GLU A 442 18.57 -4.65 -22.45
CA GLU A 442 18.46 -3.94 -21.18
C GLU A 442 17.33 -4.56 -20.34
N PHE A 443 17.39 -4.33 -19.03
CA PHE A 443 16.36 -4.75 -18.08
C PHE A 443 15.82 -3.51 -17.41
N ARG A 444 14.61 -3.07 -17.78
CA ARG A 444 13.94 -1.94 -17.13
C ARG A 444 12.88 -2.46 -16.17
N ILE A 445 12.85 -1.91 -14.96
CA ILE A 445 11.82 -2.21 -13.98
C ILE A 445 10.79 -1.08 -14.01
N ASP A 446 9.53 -1.42 -14.26
CA ASP A 446 8.40 -0.51 -14.07
C ASP A 446 7.78 -0.84 -12.71
N THR A 447 7.82 0.13 -11.79
CA THR A 447 7.19 0.03 -10.45
C THR A 447 5.86 0.77 -10.43
N ASP A 448 4.95 0.34 -9.55
CA ASP A 448 3.73 1.09 -9.24
C ASP A 448 4.09 2.09 -8.13
N PRO A 449 4.15 3.40 -8.40
CA PRO A 449 4.56 4.39 -7.40
C PRO A 449 3.56 4.52 -6.23
N ASN A 450 2.43 3.82 -6.29
CA ASN A 450 1.40 3.80 -5.26
C ASN A 450 1.39 2.49 -4.44
N LYS A 451 2.38 1.60 -4.61
CA LYS A 451 2.46 0.29 -3.93
C LYS A 451 3.82 -0.01 -3.36
#